data_AF-A0A9X1ZCX9-F1
#
_entry.id   AF-A0A9X1ZCX9-F1
#
_cell.length_a   1.000
_cell.length_b   1.000
_cell.length_c   1.000
_cell.angle_alpha   90.00
_cell.angle_beta   90.00
_cell.angle_gamma   90.00
#
_symmetry.space_group_name_H-M   'P 1'
#
loop_
_entity.id
_entity.type
_entity.pdbx_description
1 polymer ?
#
loop_
_entity_poly.entity_id
_entity_poly.type
_entity_poly.pdbx_seq_one_letter_code
_entity_poly.pdbx_strand_id
1 'polypeptide(L)'
;MPITLQTLLESSGRDNVINLAQSGVLNQATLSQLGEDNIADLLQVGSNNQADILQYGQDNEVELLQSGNDNQASITQIGNDNLVQINQLGSASFSIEQIADGAAITITQY
;
A
#
# COMPACT_ATOMS: atom_id res chain seq x y z
N MET A 1 -22.01 2.85 17.67
CA MET A 1 -21.84 3.79 16.54
C MET A 1 -20.85 3.13 15.59
N PRO A 2 -21.21 2.81 14.34
CA PRO A 2 -20.23 2.30 13.39
C PRO A 2 -19.38 3.50 12.92
N ILE A 3 -18.06 3.42 13.11
CA ILE A 3 -17.12 4.45 12.72
C ILE A 3 -16.74 4.20 11.25
N THR A 4 -16.71 5.26 10.46
CA THR A 4 -16.60 5.24 9.00
C THR A 4 -15.22 4.75 8.55
N LEU A 5 -15.22 3.84 7.58
CA LEU A 5 -14.07 3.48 6.75
C LEU A 5 -13.72 4.68 5.86
N GLN A 6 -12.47 5.15 5.86
CA GLN A 6 -12.02 6.18 4.93
C GLN A 6 -11.00 5.56 3.96
N THR A 7 -11.45 5.41 2.72
CA THR A 7 -10.66 4.89 1.60
C THR A 7 -10.67 5.93 0.49
N LEU A 8 -9.48 6.28 -0.03
CA LEU A 8 -9.35 7.08 -1.24
C LEU A 8 -8.49 6.31 -2.25
N LEU A 9 -9.09 5.94 -3.39
CA LEU A 9 -8.43 5.24 -4.48
C LEU A 9 -8.44 6.13 -5.72
N GLU A 10 -7.27 6.49 -6.21
CA GLU A 10 -7.08 7.24 -7.44
C GLU A 10 -6.24 6.42 -8.41
N SER A 11 -6.76 6.20 -9.62
CA SER A 11 -6.06 5.47 -10.67
C SER A 11 -6.15 6.25 -11.96
N SER A 12 -4.99 6.66 -12.49
CA SER A 12 -4.86 7.44 -13.71
C SER A 12 -3.91 6.76 -14.69
N GLY A 13 -4.47 6.38 -15.84
CA GLY A 13 -3.79 5.65 -16.91
C GLY A 13 -4.45 4.30 -17.20
N ARG A 14 -3.80 3.44 -17.99
CA ARG A 14 -4.42 2.20 -18.50
C ARG A 14 -4.08 1.02 -17.59
N ASP A 15 -5.05 0.15 -17.34
CA ASP A 15 -4.88 -1.17 -16.72
C ASP A 15 -4.24 -1.19 -15.31
N ASN A 16 -4.20 -0.05 -14.64
CA ASN A 16 -3.87 0.07 -13.22
C ASN A 16 -4.93 -0.64 -12.35
N VAL A 17 -4.48 -1.46 -11.40
CA VAL A 17 -5.32 -2.26 -10.50
C VAL A 17 -5.06 -1.86 -9.05
N ILE A 18 -6.14 -1.62 -8.31
CA ILE A 18 -6.10 -1.46 -6.85
C ILE A 18 -7.04 -2.48 -6.21
N ASN A 19 -6.49 -3.38 -5.40
CA ASN A 19 -7.26 -4.25 -4.52
C ASN A 19 -7.03 -3.83 -3.07
N LEU A 20 -8.12 -3.49 -2.38
CA LEU A 20 -8.09 -3.13 -0.97
C LEU A 20 -9.11 -3.95 -0.20
N ALA A 21 -8.63 -4.65 0.82
CA ALA A 21 -9.46 -5.33 1.81
C ALA A 21 -9.13 -4.80 3.20
N GLN A 22 -10.15 -4.34 3.93
CA GLN A 22 -10.01 -3.85 5.29
C GLN A 22 -10.96 -4.62 6.20
N SER A 23 -10.43 -5.18 7.28
CA SER A 23 -11.16 -5.92 8.31
C SER A 23 -10.83 -5.37 9.70
N GLY A 24 -11.80 -4.75 10.35
CA GLY A 24 -11.68 -4.20 11.69
C GLY A 24 -12.21 -2.77 11.78
N VAL A 25 -11.60 -1.91 12.59
CA VAL A 25 -12.11 -0.56 12.86
C VAL A 25 -11.04 0.51 12.66
N LEU A 26 -11.42 1.68 12.15
CA LEU A 26 -10.53 2.84 11.97
C LEU A 26 -9.32 2.60 11.05
N ASN A 27 -9.36 1.57 10.20
CA ASN A 27 -8.33 1.39 9.19
C ASN A 27 -8.49 2.44 8.08
N GLN A 28 -7.38 2.96 7.59
CA GLN A 28 -7.31 4.00 6.58
C GLN A 28 -6.35 3.57 5.48
N ALA A 29 -6.74 3.85 4.23
CA ALA A 29 -5.94 3.52 3.07
C ALA A 29 -6.10 4.60 1.99
N THR A 30 -4.98 5.18 1.59
CA THR A 30 -4.88 6.10 0.45
C THR A 30 -4.01 5.45 -0.60
N LEU A 31 -4.53 5.25 -1.80
CA LEU A 31 -3.76 4.68 -2.92
C LEU A 31 -3.92 5.57 -4.15
N SER A 32 -2.78 5.93 -4.76
CA SER A 32 -2.73 6.72 -5.98
C SER A 32 -1.79 6.08 -7.00
N GLN A 33 -2.31 5.78 -8.19
CA GLN A 33 -1.56 5.20 -9.30
C GLN A 33 -1.57 6.17 -10.49
N LEU A 34 -0.37 6.51 -10.97
CA LEU A 34 -0.15 7.38 -12.11
C LEU A 34 0.75 6.65 -13.11
N GLY A 35 0.18 6.21 -14.24
CA GLY A 35 0.88 5.49 -15.30
C GLY A 35 0.11 4.28 -15.80
N GLU A 36 0.78 3.26 -16.31
CA GLU A 36 0.12 2.07 -16.89
C GLU A 36 0.50 0.80 -16.12
N ASP A 37 -0.41 -0.16 -16.03
CA ASP A 37 -0.16 -1.51 -15.48
C ASP A 37 0.39 -1.55 -14.03
N ASN A 38 0.15 -0.52 -13.22
CA ASN A 38 0.53 -0.54 -11.80
C ASN A 38 -0.47 -1.35 -10.97
N ILE A 39 0.02 -2.13 -10.02
CA ILE A 39 -0.78 -2.98 -9.13
C ILE A 39 -0.52 -2.60 -7.68
N ALA A 40 -1.59 -2.40 -6.92
CA ALA A 40 -1.53 -2.22 -5.47
C ALA A 40 -2.52 -3.14 -4.76
N ASP A 41 -1.99 -4.11 -4.02
CA ASP A 41 -2.73 -5.08 -3.24
C ASP A 41 -2.52 -4.81 -1.74
N LEU A 42 -3.58 -4.40 -1.05
CA LEU A 42 -3.54 -4.02 0.36
C LEU A 42 -4.57 -4.81 1.18
N LEU A 43 -4.09 -5.49 2.23
CA LEU A 43 -4.91 -6.13 3.25
C LEU A 43 -4.60 -5.55 4.64
N GLN A 44 -5.59 -4.92 5.27
CA GLN A 44 -5.48 -4.41 6.65
C GLN A 44 -6.42 -5.17 7.58
N VAL A 45 -5.86 -5.83 8.59
CA VAL A 45 -6.59 -6.60 9.60
C VAL A 45 -6.27 -6.06 10.99
N GLY A 46 -7.30 -5.66 11.74
CA GLY A 46 -7.18 -5.11 13.10
C GLY A 46 -7.65 -3.66 13.17
N SER A 47 -7.01 -2.84 14.02
CA SER A 47 -7.52 -1.50 14.31
C SER A 47 -6.51 -0.39 14.07
N ASN A 48 -6.97 0.74 13.55
CA ASN A 48 -6.15 1.94 13.36
C ASN A 48 -4.89 1.72 12.50
N ASN A 49 -4.96 0.82 11.52
CA ASN A 49 -3.88 0.63 10.55
C ASN A 49 -4.02 1.68 9.43
N GLN A 50 -2.92 2.31 9.04
CA GLN A 50 -2.86 3.32 7.99
C GLN A 50 -1.88 2.89 6.90
N ALA A 51 -2.29 3.06 5.65
CA ALA A 51 -1.44 2.85 4.49
C ALA A 51 -1.62 3.99 3.48
N ASP A 52 -0.50 4.58 3.04
CA ASP A 52 -0.45 5.59 2.00
C ASP A 52 0.50 5.11 0.90
N ILE A 53 -0.05 4.79 -0.29
CA ILE A 53 0.67 4.19 -1.42
C ILE A 53 0.58 5.13 -2.63
N LEU A 54 1.74 5.46 -3.21
CA LEU A 54 1.88 6.22 -4.45
C LEU A 54 2.74 5.43 -5.45
N GLN A 55 2.20 5.16 -6.63
CA GLN A 55 2.93 4.51 -7.73
C GLN A 55 2.96 5.45 -8.94
N TYR A 56 4.15 5.76 -9.42
CA TYR A 56 4.38 6.58 -10.61
C TYR A 56 5.29 5.86 -11.61
N GLY A 57 4.74 5.51 -12.77
CA GLY A 57 5.46 4.82 -13.85
C GLY A 57 4.69 3.61 -14.39
N GLN A 58 5.40 2.59 -14.86
CA GLN A 58 4.82 1.40 -15.47
C GLN A 58 5.18 0.13 -14.70
N ASP A 59 4.26 -0.83 -14.64
CA ASP A 59 4.52 -2.17 -14.08
C ASP A 59 5.06 -2.15 -12.63
N ASN A 60 4.68 -1.13 -11.83
CA ASN A 60 5.04 -1.12 -10.41
C ASN A 60 4.03 -1.93 -9.60
N GLU A 61 4.51 -2.69 -8.63
CA GLU A 61 3.72 -3.56 -7.77
C GLU A 61 3.98 -3.27 -6.29
N VAL A 62 2.89 -3.09 -5.52
CA VAL A 62 2.92 -3.03 -4.06
C VAL A 62 2.01 -4.12 -3.50
N GLU A 63 2.56 -4.98 -2.66
CA GLU A 63 1.83 -5.91 -1.82
C GLU A 63 2.03 -5.52 -0.34
N LEU A 64 0.96 -5.13 0.34
CA LEU A 64 1.00 -4.70 1.73
C LEU A 64 -0.01 -5.45 2.59
N LEU A 65 0.49 -6.18 3.58
CA LEU A 65 -0.28 -6.79 4.65
C LEU A 65 0.01 -6.09 5.98
N GLN A 66 -1.02 -5.50 6.60
CA GLN A 66 -0.95 -4.98 7.97
C GLN A 66 -1.88 -5.80 8.86
N SER A 67 -1.31 -6.54 9.82
CA SER A 67 -2.07 -7.34 10.78
C SER A 67 -1.70 -6.96 12.21
N GLY A 68 -2.63 -6.33 12.91
CA GLY A 68 -2.41 -5.83 14.27
C GLY A 68 -3.08 -4.48 14.48
N ASN A 69 -2.52 -3.67 15.38
CA ASN A 69 -3.04 -2.35 15.68
C ASN A 69 -1.97 -1.28 15.46
N ASP A 70 -2.40 -0.09 15.04
CA ASP A 70 -1.55 1.10 14.91
C ASP A 70 -0.38 0.92 13.92
N ASN A 71 -0.55 0.06 12.91
CA ASN A 71 0.43 -0.13 11.86
C ASN A 71 0.37 1.02 10.85
N GLN A 72 1.53 1.59 10.51
CA GLN A 72 1.62 2.69 9.55
C GLN A 72 2.58 2.34 8.42
N ALA A 73 2.12 2.56 7.19
CA ALA A 73 2.84 2.27 5.97
C ALA A 73 2.79 3.47 5.04
N SER A 74 3.96 3.95 4.60
CA SER A 74 4.06 4.92 3.51
C SER A 74 4.95 4.34 2.42
N ILE A 75 4.46 4.22 1.19
CA ILE A 75 5.16 3.60 0.08
C ILE A 75 5.07 4.53 -1.12
N THR A 76 6.22 4.90 -1.68
CA THR A 76 6.32 5.65 -2.92
C THR A 76 7.25 4.89 -3.88
N GLN A 77 6.70 4.48 -5.03
CA GLN A 77 7.46 3.87 -6.13
C GLN A 77 7.47 4.84 -7.31
N ILE A 78 8.68 5.20 -7.78
CA ILE A 78 8.91 6.06 -8.92
C ILE A 78 9.88 5.33 -9.87
N GLY A 79 9.43 5.06 -11.10
CA GLY A 79 10.18 4.30 -12.10
C GLY A 79 9.33 3.17 -12.66
N ASN A 80 9.97 2.18 -13.29
CA ASN A 80 9.27 1.03 -13.86
C ASN A 80 9.70 -0.30 -13.21
N ASP A 81 8.86 -1.31 -13.29
CA ASP A 81 9.15 -2.67 -12.83
C ASP A 81 9.59 -2.76 -11.35
N ASN A 82 9.08 -1.87 -10.49
CA ASN A 82 9.43 -1.89 -9.07
C ASN A 82 8.50 -2.77 -8.26
N LEU A 83 9.05 -3.55 -7.33
CA LEU A 83 8.29 -4.40 -6.43
C LEU A 83 8.56 -4.02 -4.96
N VAL A 84 7.49 -3.76 -4.21
CA VAL A 84 7.52 -3.60 -2.75
C VAL A 84 6.58 -4.61 -2.12
N GLN A 85 7.13 -5.50 -1.31
CA GLN A 85 6.34 -6.47 -0.54
C GLN A 85 6.55 -6.25 0.95
N ILE A 86 5.45 -6.07 1.69
CA ILE A 86 5.52 -5.74 3.11
C ILE A 86 4.51 -6.55 3.90
N ASN A 87 5.03 -7.23 4.92
CA ASN A 87 4.24 -7.89 5.94
C ASN A 87 4.55 -7.28 7.30
N GLN A 88 3.59 -6.51 7.83
CA GLN A 88 3.71 -5.77 9.06
C GLN A 88 2.78 -6.37 10.12
N LEU A 89 3.37 -6.97 11.15
CA LEU A 89 2.65 -7.59 12.25
C LEU A 89 2.80 -6.74 13.52
N GLY A 90 1.76 -6.71 14.35
CA GLY A 90 1.80 -6.04 15.65
C GLY A 90 1.53 -4.54 15.54
N SER A 91 2.52 -3.73 15.92
CA SER A 91 2.47 -2.26 15.90
C SER A 91 3.82 -1.73 15.46
N ALA A 92 3.87 -1.19 14.25
CA ALA A 92 5.09 -0.60 13.71
C ALA A 92 4.80 0.52 12.71
N SER A 93 5.86 1.20 12.26
CA SER A 93 5.78 2.22 11.22
C SER A 93 6.96 2.08 10.27
N PHE A 94 6.70 2.16 8.97
CA PHE A 94 7.76 2.21 7.96
C PHE A 94 7.44 3.24 6.88
N SER A 95 8.48 3.71 6.22
CA SER A 95 8.40 4.51 5.01
C SER A 95 9.37 3.92 3.98
N ILE A 96 8.88 3.67 2.78
CA ILE A 96 9.66 3.19 1.65
C ILE A 96 9.54 4.22 0.53
N GLU A 97 10.69 4.70 0.08
CA GLU A 97 10.82 5.49 -1.13
C GLU A 97 11.76 4.74 -2.08
N GLN A 98 11.21 4.28 -3.20
CA GLN A 98 11.93 3.54 -4.21
C GLN A 98 11.93 4.35 -5.50
N ILE A 99 13.11 4.88 -5.85
CA ILE A 99 13.35 5.64 -7.08
C ILE A 99 14.37 4.88 -7.90
N ALA A 100 13.91 3.91 -8.67
CA ALA A 100 14.73 3.01 -9.47
C ALA A 100 13.87 2.34 -10.54
N ASP A 101 14.51 1.66 -11.49
CA ASP A 101 13.83 0.71 -12.38
C ASP A 101 14.24 -0.72 -11.98
N GLY A 102 13.28 -1.65 -11.94
CA GLY A 102 13.55 -3.07 -11.68
C GLY A 102 14.00 -3.38 -10.25
N ALA A 103 13.74 -2.50 -9.28
CA ALA A 103 14.19 -2.71 -7.92
C ALA A 103 13.13 -3.47 -7.09
N ALA A 104 13.59 -4.34 -6.18
CA ALA A 104 12.72 -5.09 -5.29
C ALA A 104 13.08 -4.82 -3.82
N ILE A 105 12.07 -4.50 -3.01
CA ILE A 105 12.20 -4.32 -1.56
C ILE A 105 11.20 -5.26 -0.87
N THR A 106 11.70 -6.08 0.05
CA THR A 106 10.87 -6.94 0.90
C THR A 106 11.10 -6.60 2.36
N ILE A 107 10.02 -6.32 3.10
CA ILE A 107 10.06 -6.10 4.54
C ILE A 107 9.12 -7.09 5.21
N THR A 108 9.62 -7.81 6.21
CA THR A 108 8.79 -8.59 7.13
C THR A 108 9.15 -8.20 8.55
N GLN A 109 8.15 -7.76 9.30
CA GLN A 109 8.31 -7.29 10.66
C GLN A 109 7.31 -7.97 11.59
N TYR A 110 7.78 -8.32 12.78
CA TYR A 110 7.05 -9.03 13.85
C TYR A 110 6.82 -8.14 15.06
#